data_AF-A0A397SJU0-F1
#
_entry.id   AF-A0A397SJU0-F1
#
_cell.length_a   1.000
_cell.length_b   1.000
_cell.length_c   1.000
_cell.angle_alpha   90.00
_cell.angle_beta   90.00
_cell.angle_gamma   90.00
#
_symmetry.space_group_name_H-M   'P 1'
#
loop_
_entity.id
_entity.type
_entity.pdbx_description
1 polymer ?
#
loop_
_entity_poly.entity_id
_entity_poly.type
_entity_poly.pdbx_seq_one_letter_code
_entity_poly.pdbx_strand_id
1 'polypeptide(L)'
;MDFVKNFFHFNKHQSEQKYLSDDIIEQIKDFNCYNLTKKQKLLIDKLILNKKLKKLYKKYDLCKECKQPNTGYQYCQSCESKQEQNFLNEDVFEQIKDFDHHSWKLTEEQKLLIDKLILNEELKERYKYYGLCKECKQPNTGYQYCQSCESKQEQNFLNEDVFEQIKDFDHHKCKQPKTSSGWCNTCNAKRFQQNFKKWSSGNDDIDKFIQHTQLSATDYNEVLEWIPYDRFYNIEYIAKGG
;
A
#
# COMPACT_ATOMS: atom_id res chain seq x y z
N MET A 1 2.99 -5.05 50.10
CA MET A 1 1.97 -5.08 49.02
C MET A 1 2.51 -4.56 47.68
N ASP A 2 3.74 -4.04 47.61
CA ASP A 2 4.30 -3.42 46.40
C ASP A 2 4.92 -4.40 45.40
N PHE A 3 5.29 -5.60 45.84
CA PHE A 3 5.86 -6.63 44.95
C PHE A 3 4.81 -7.18 43.96
N VAL A 4 3.55 -7.30 44.40
CA VAL A 4 2.45 -7.81 43.57
C VAL A 4 1.97 -6.75 42.58
N LYS A 5 1.93 -5.47 42.98
CA LYS A 5 1.61 -4.36 42.07
C LYS A 5 2.65 -4.19 40.96
N ASN A 6 3.94 -4.31 41.28
CA ASN A 6 5.01 -4.27 40.27
C ASN A 6 5.00 -5.51 39.36
N PHE A 7 4.68 -6.70 39.88
CA PHE A 7 4.57 -7.91 39.07
C PHE A 7 3.40 -7.85 38.07
N PHE A 8 2.25 -7.29 38.48
CA PHE A 8 1.13 -7.08 37.56
C PHE A 8 1.39 -5.95 36.55
N HIS A 9 2.08 -4.88 36.94
CA HIS A 9 2.40 -3.78 36.01
C HIS A 9 3.44 -4.19 34.95
N PHE A 10 4.42 -5.02 35.32
CA PHE A 10 5.43 -5.56 34.42
C PHE A 10 4.87 -6.63 33.47
N ASN A 11 3.96 -7.49 33.95
CA ASN A 11 3.30 -8.49 33.09
C ASN A 11 2.22 -7.87 32.17
N LYS A 12 1.58 -6.76 32.56
CA LYS A 12 0.63 -6.04 31.70
C LYS A 12 1.34 -5.35 30.52
N HIS A 13 2.56 -4.84 30.71
CA HIS A 13 3.37 -4.29 29.61
C HIS A 13 3.84 -5.36 28.61
N GLN A 14 4.04 -6.62 29.05
CA GLN A 14 4.48 -7.71 28.17
C GLN A 14 3.35 -8.28 27.30
N SER A 15 2.09 -8.19 27.71
CA SER A 15 0.93 -8.64 26.91
C SER A 15 0.47 -7.61 25.88
N GLU A 16 0.95 -6.36 25.95
CA GLU A 16 0.57 -5.25 25.05
C GLU A 16 1.69 -4.79 24.12
N GLN A 17 2.92 -5.31 24.25
CA GLN A 17 4.04 -4.87 23.41
C GLN A 17 3.81 -5.25 21.93
N LYS A 18 3.31 -4.27 21.17
CA LYS A 18 2.90 -4.41 19.77
C LYS A 18 4.06 -4.26 18.78
N TYR A 19 5.17 -3.66 19.21
CA TYR A 19 6.34 -3.34 18.38
C TYR A 19 7.66 -3.66 19.09
N LEU A 20 8.72 -3.91 18.31
CA LEU A 20 10.09 -3.96 18.83
C LEU A 20 10.58 -2.54 19.11
N SER A 21 11.42 -2.38 20.13
CA SER A 21 12.13 -1.12 20.37
C SER A 21 13.24 -0.91 19.34
N ASP A 22 13.61 0.35 19.11
CA ASP A 22 14.65 0.73 18.15
C ASP A 22 16.00 0.08 18.49
N ASP A 23 16.35 -0.02 19.78
CA ASP A 23 17.57 -0.70 20.24
C ASP A 23 17.63 -2.18 19.85
N ILE A 24 16.47 -2.87 19.85
CA ILE A 24 16.39 -4.27 19.44
C ILE A 24 16.51 -4.36 17.93
N ILE A 25 15.81 -3.48 17.21
CA ILE A 25 15.84 -3.42 15.74
C ILE A 25 17.27 -3.21 15.24
N GLU A 26 17.99 -2.25 15.80
CA GLU A 26 19.36 -1.92 15.40
C GLU A 26 20.31 -3.12 15.55
N GLN A 27 20.09 -3.95 16.56
CA GLN A 27 20.89 -5.16 16.80
C GLN A 27 20.60 -6.32 15.84
N ILE A 28 19.42 -6.36 15.23
CA ILE A 28 18.98 -7.50 14.41
C ILE A 28 18.69 -7.13 12.95
N LYS A 29 18.78 -5.85 12.56
CA LYS A 29 18.36 -5.34 11.24
C LYS A 29 19.07 -6.00 10.05
N ASP A 30 20.31 -6.45 10.24
CA ASP A 30 21.13 -7.08 9.19
C ASP A 30 21.01 -8.61 9.19
N PHE A 31 20.20 -9.18 10.09
CA PHE A 31 19.99 -10.61 10.15
C PHE A 31 18.92 -11.04 9.16
N ASN A 32 19.24 -12.05 8.34
CA ASN A 32 18.24 -12.72 7.52
C ASN A 32 17.58 -13.84 8.34
N CYS A 33 16.28 -13.71 8.62
CA CYS A 33 15.57 -14.66 9.48
C CYS A 33 15.54 -16.09 8.91
N TYR A 34 15.65 -16.25 7.59
CA TYR A 34 15.67 -17.53 6.89
C TYR A 34 17.05 -18.22 6.98
N ASN A 35 18.13 -17.45 7.24
CA ASN A 35 19.52 -17.92 7.25
C ASN A 35 20.26 -17.58 8.56
N LEU A 36 19.59 -17.70 9.70
CA LEU A 36 20.20 -17.41 11.00
C LEU A 36 21.19 -18.48 11.48
N THR A 37 22.39 -18.05 11.88
CA THR A 37 23.35 -18.90 12.61
C THR A 37 22.83 -19.26 14.01
N LYS A 38 23.40 -20.31 14.62
CA LYS A 38 23.06 -20.70 16.00
C LYS A 38 23.25 -19.56 17.01
N LYS A 39 24.31 -18.76 16.84
CA LYS A 39 24.61 -17.59 17.69
C LYS A 39 23.54 -16.50 17.52
N GLN A 40 23.15 -16.20 16.29
CA GLN A 40 22.10 -15.21 16.01
C GLN A 40 20.74 -15.65 16.56
N LYS A 41 20.36 -16.93 16.41
CA LYS A 41 19.13 -17.48 17.00
C LYS A 41 19.09 -17.29 18.52
N LEU A 42 20.18 -17.62 19.21
CA LEU A 42 20.31 -17.41 20.66
C LEU A 42 20.23 -15.95 21.06
N LEU A 43 20.81 -15.04 20.26
CA LEU A 43 20.74 -13.61 20.51
C LEU A 43 19.30 -13.09 20.36
N ILE A 44 18.60 -13.48 19.29
CA ILE A 44 17.19 -13.12 19.06
C ILE A 44 16.28 -13.65 20.17
N ASP A 45 16.51 -14.88 20.63
CA ASP A 45 15.72 -15.48 21.71
C ASP A 45 15.88 -14.73 23.04
N LYS A 46 17.05 -14.11 23.26
CA LYS A 46 17.34 -13.25 24.42
C LYS A 46 16.78 -11.84 24.26
N LEU A 47 16.90 -11.23 23.07
CA LEU A 47 16.48 -9.85 22.80
C LEU A 47 14.96 -9.71 22.68
N ILE A 48 14.29 -10.58 21.92
CA ILE A 48 12.85 -10.49 21.68
C ILE A 48 12.10 -11.33 22.72
N LEU A 49 11.73 -10.69 23.84
CA LEU A 49 10.99 -11.33 24.93
C LEU A 49 9.52 -11.62 24.56
N ASN A 50 8.90 -10.71 23.80
CA ASN A 50 7.52 -10.90 23.35
C ASN A 50 7.42 -12.09 22.39
N LYS A 51 6.69 -13.13 22.83
CA LYS A 51 6.56 -14.41 22.09
C LYS A 51 5.89 -14.22 20.72
N LYS A 52 4.93 -13.29 20.60
CA LYS A 52 4.23 -13.00 19.34
C LYS A 52 5.17 -12.33 18.34
N LEU A 53 5.85 -11.25 18.73
CA LEU A 53 6.80 -10.54 17.87
C LEU A 53 7.96 -11.44 17.43
N LYS A 54 8.48 -12.26 18.35
CA LYS A 54 9.51 -13.24 18.03
C LYS A 54 9.04 -14.27 17.00
N LYS A 55 7.81 -14.78 17.13
CA LYS A 55 7.22 -15.71 16.16
C LYS A 55 7.05 -15.04 14.80
N LEU A 56 6.62 -13.77 14.77
CA LEU A 56 6.46 -13.00 13.54
C LEU A 56 7.81 -12.76 12.84
N TYR A 57 8.82 -12.27 13.56
CA TYR A 57 10.16 -12.06 13.03
C TYR A 57 10.75 -13.35 12.45
N LYS A 58 10.67 -14.47 13.19
CA LYS A 58 11.18 -15.77 12.72
C LYS A 58 10.40 -16.33 11.52
N LYS A 59 9.20 -15.84 11.25
CA LYS A 59 8.32 -16.34 10.18
C LYS A 59 8.34 -15.48 8.93
N TYR A 60 8.43 -14.16 9.07
CA TYR A 60 8.21 -13.20 7.97
C TYR A 60 9.29 -12.13 7.86
N ASP A 61 10.34 -12.19 8.69
CA ASP A 61 11.41 -11.20 8.78
C ASP A 61 10.92 -9.78 9.16
N LEU A 62 11.84 -8.81 9.15
CA LEU A 62 11.53 -7.39 9.29
C LEU A 62 11.01 -6.79 7.98
N CYS A 63 10.14 -5.79 8.13
CA CYS A 63 9.72 -4.92 7.05
C CYS A 63 10.91 -4.14 6.50
N LYS A 64 10.99 -4.00 5.16
CA LYS A 64 12.06 -3.23 4.52
C LYS A 64 11.98 -1.73 4.84
N GLU A 65 10.77 -1.20 5.02
CA GLU A 65 10.50 0.21 5.29
C GLU A 65 10.70 0.56 6.77
N CYS A 66 9.85 0.03 7.66
CA CYS A 66 9.83 0.45 9.07
C CYS A 66 10.68 -0.42 10.01
N LYS A 67 11.31 -1.49 9.49
CA LYS A 67 12.13 -2.45 10.26
C LYS A 67 11.40 -3.15 11.42
N GLN A 68 10.07 -3.07 11.51
CA GLN A 68 9.27 -3.88 12.44
C GLN A 68 9.00 -5.27 11.86
N PRO A 69 8.76 -6.31 12.68
CA PRO A 69 8.40 -7.63 12.19
C PRO A 69 7.15 -7.58 11.30
N ASN A 70 7.21 -8.24 10.15
CA ASN A 70 6.05 -8.37 9.28
C ASN A 70 4.97 -9.23 9.93
N THR A 71 3.70 -8.94 9.62
CA THR A 71 2.52 -9.68 10.09
C THR A 71 2.04 -10.72 9.08
N GLY A 72 2.48 -10.61 7.83
CA GLY A 72 2.31 -11.59 6.74
C GLY A 72 3.52 -11.60 5.81
N TYR A 73 3.48 -12.37 4.71
CA TYR A 73 4.57 -12.35 3.73
C TYR A 73 4.64 -10.97 3.09
N GLN A 74 5.72 -10.22 3.34
CA GLN A 74 5.91 -8.82 2.91
C GLN A 74 4.86 -7.81 3.41
N TYR A 75 3.86 -8.25 4.18
CA TYR A 75 2.83 -7.41 4.77
C TYR A 75 3.26 -6.91 6.15
N CYS A 76 3.28 -5.59 6.32
CA CYS A 76 3.65 -4.93 7.56
C CYS A 76 2.50 -4.08 8.11
N GLN A 77 1.83 -4.61 9.13
CA GLN A 77 0.78 -3.88 9.86
C GLN A 77 1.29 -2.56 10.47
N SER A 78 2.57 -2.45 10.85
CA SER A 78 3.11 -1.19 11.36
C SER A 78 3.19 -0.11 10.27
N CYS A 79 3.48 -0.48 9.02
CA CYS A 79 3.48 0.46 7.91
C CYS A 79 2.05 0.85 7.51
N GLU A 80 1.14 -0.12 7.49
CA GLU A 80 -0.28 0.12 7.22
C GLU A 80 -0.91 1.04 8.27
N SER A 81 -0.68 0.80 9.57
CA SER A 81 -1.17 1.71 10.61
C SER A 81 -0.56 3.10 10.55
N LYS A 82 0.69 3.25 10.05
CA LYS A 82 1.28 4.58 9.77
C LYS A 82 0.62 5.24 8.56
N GLN A 83 0.25 4.47 7.53
CA GLN A 83 -0.53 4.97 6.40
C GLN A 83 -1.92 5.42 6.87
N GLU A 84 -2.60 4.67 7.74
CA GLU A 84 -3.89 5.04 8.34
C GLU A 84 -3.81 6.35 9.16
N GLN A 85 -2.70 6.57 9.88
CA GLN A 85 -2.44 7.84 10.61
C GLN A 85 -2.15 9.04 9.68
N ASN A 86 -1.94 8.80 8.39
CA ASN A 86 -1.79 9.83 7.36
C ASN A 86 -3.12 10.14 6.66
N PHE A 87 -4.24 9.66 7.19
CA PHE A 87 -5.58 10.02 6.72
C PHE A 87 -6.41 10.59 7.87
N LEU A 88 -7.26 11.57 7.55
CA LEU A 88 -8.36 11.96 8.40
C LEU A 88 -9.37 10.81 8.46
N ASN A 89 -9.81 10.49 9.68
CA ASN A 89 -10.93 9.59 9.87
C ASN A 89 -12.25 10.31 9.53
N GLU A 90 -13.31 9.52 9.35
CA GLU A 90 -14.62 10.03 8.92
C GLU A 90 -15.26 10.99 9.95
N ASP A 91 -15.12 10.69 11.24
CA ASP A 91 -15.66 11.54 12.32
C ASP A 91 -15.01 12.93 12.38
N VAL A 92 -13.69 13.00 12.14
CA VAL A 92 -12.95 14.26 12.07
C VAL A 92 -13.32 15.02 10.80
N PHE A 93 -13.44 14.32 9.67
CA PHE A 93 -13.90 14.92 8.41
C PHE A 93 -15.27 15.59 8.58
N GLU A 94 -16.25 14.87 9.14
CA GLU A 94 -17.61 15.39 9.33
C GLU A 94 -17.66 16.65 10.19
N GLN A 95 -16.74 16.80 11.15
CA GLN A 95 -16.66 17.97 12.01
C GLN A 95 -16.04 19.21 11.35
N ILE A 96 -15.22 19.03 10.30
CA ILE A 96 -14.44 20.12 9.71
C ILE A 96 -14.80 20.42 8.25
N LYS A 97 -15.59 19.55 7.59
CA LYS A 97 -15.89 19.63 6.14
C LYS A 97 -16.48 20.96 5.67
N ASP A 98 -17.20 21.66 6.54
CA ASP A 98 -17.93 22.89 6.21
C ASP A 98 -17.13 24.17 6.53
N PHE A 99 -15.89 24.05 7.03
CA PHE A 99 -15.09 25.23 7.35
C PHE A 99 -14.56 25.90 6.07
N ASP A 100 -14.63 27.24 6.03
CA ASP A 100 -14.00 27.99 4.95
C ASP A 100 -12.48 27.91 5.11
N HIS A 101 -11.92 27.10 4.25
CA HIS A 101 -10.55 26.67 4.34
C HIS A 101 -9.54 27.72 3.81
N HIS A 102 -9.99 28.83 3.21
CA HIS A 102 -9.03 29.89 2.88
C HIS A 102 -8.37 30.36 4.18
N SER A 103 -7.05 30.17 4.33
CA SER A 103 -6.29 30.29 5.59
C SER A 103 -6.61 31.56 6.42
N TRP A 104 -7.06 32.61 5.74
CA TRP A 104 -7.47 33.92 6.27
C TRP A 104 -8.90 33.99 6.85
N LYS A 105 -9.71 32.94 6.73
CA LYS A 105 -11.13 32.91 7.08
C LYS A 105 -11.51 31.95 8.20
N LEU A 106 -10.59 31.07 8.63
CA LEU A 106 -10.81 30.24 9.81
C LEU A 106 -10.84 31.10 11.08
N THR A 107 -11.87 30.94 11.90
CA THR A 107 -11.93 31.58 13.21
C THR A 107 -10.94 30.93 14.17
N GLU A 108 -10.55 31.64 15.24
CA GLU A 108 -9.66 31.09 16.26
C GLU A 108 -10.24 29.84 16.94
N GLU A 109 -11.56 29.78 17.11
CA GLU A 109 -12.25 28.60 17.63
C GLU A 109 -12.14 27.39 16.69
N GLN A 110 -12.31 27.62 15.38
CA GLN A 110 -12.13 26.58 14.36
C GLN A 110 -10.69 26.08 14.33
N LYS A 111 -9.70 26.98 14.40
CA LYS A 111 -8.27 26.59 14.48
C LYS A 111 -7.98 25.73 15.70
N LEU A 112 -8.47 26.12 16.88
CA LEU A 112 -8.31 25.35 18.11
C LEU A 112 -9.00 23.98 18.05
N LEU A 113 -10.14 23.88 17.37
CA LEU A 113 -10.83 22.62 17.15
C LEU A 113 -10.02 21.71 16.21
N ILE A 114 -9.50 22.24 15.10
CA ILE A 114 -8.63 21.53 14.17
C ILE A 114 -7.37 21.01 14.89
N ASP A 115 -6.74 21.84 15.73
CA ASP A 115 -5.54 21.47 16.49
C ASP A 115 -5.79 20.32 17.47
N LYS A 116 -7.02 20.18 17.97
CA LYS A 116 -7.43 19.07 18.85
C LYS A 116 -7.79 17.81 18.07
N LEU A 117 -8.42 17.95 16.91
CA LEU A 117 -8.95 16.83 16.13
C LEU A 117 -7.88 16.15 15.26
N ILE A 118 -6.96 16.93 14.67
CA ILE A 118 -5.92 16.43 13.77
C ILE A 118 -4.59 16.35 14.52
N LEU A 119 -4.23 15.15 14.97
CA LEU A 119 -2.98 14.90 15.70
C LEU A 119 -1.74 14.88 14.80
N ASN A 120 -1.92 14.56 13.51
CA ASN A 120 -0.84 14.57 12.54
C ASN A 120 -0.55 16.01 12.11
N GLU A 121 0.59 16.55 12.53
CA GLU A 121 0.99 17.94 12.22
C GLU A 121 1.04 18.22 10.72
N GLU A 122 1.45 17.25 9.90
CA GLU A 122 1.50 17.42 8.45
C GLU A 122 0.09 17.54 7.84
N LEU A 123 -0.85 16.68 8.25
CA LEU A 123 -2.25 16.77 7.80
C LEU A 123 -2.92 18.04 8.27
N LYS A 124 -2.59 18.49 9.48
CA LYS A 124 -3.11 19.71 10.08
C LYS A 124 -2.68 20.94 9.26
N GLU A 125 -1.40 21.05 8.94
CA GLU A 125 -0.89 22.14 8.11
C GLU A 125 -1.44 22.08 6.68
N ARG A 126 -1.46 20.87 6.08
CA ARG A 126 -2.05 20.65 4.75
C ARG A 126 -3.52 20.99 4.69
N TYR A 127 -4.26 20.64 5.75
CA TYR A 127 -5.63 21.08 5.94
C TYR A 127 -5.55 22.59 5.93
N LYS A 128 -5.10 23.27 7.00
CA LYS A 128 -5.09 24.74 7.21
C LYS A 128 -4.61 25.61 6.04
N TYR A 129 -3.84 25.07 5.11
CA TYR A 129 -3.35 25.78 3.94
C TYR A 129 -4.09 25.44 2.62
N TYR A 130 -4.39 24.16 2.34
CA TYR A 130 -4.92 23.71 1.05
C TYR A 130 -6.34 23.13 1.10
N GLY A 131 -6.81 22.78 2.29
CA GLY A 131 -8.15 22.29 2.55
C GLY A 131 -8.39 20.88 2.08
N LEU A 132 -9.65 20.49 2.03
CA LEU A 132 -10.02 19.12 1.68
C LEU A 132 -10.13 18.94 0.17
N CYS A 133 -9.70 17.77 -0.28
CA CYS A 133 -10.00 17.26 -1.60
C CYS A 133 -11.49 16.93 -1.70
N LYS A 134 -12.14 17.37 -2.78
CA LYS A 134 -13.57 17.10 -3.03
C LYS A 134 -13.86 15.63 -3.30
N GLU A 135 -12.88 14.90 -3.83
CA GLU A 135 -13.02 13.49 -4.21
C GLU A 135 -12.78 12.56 -3.02
N CYS A 136 -11.59 12.65 -2.40
CA CYS A 136 -11.20 11.67 -1.38
C CYS A 136 -11.40 12.15 0.07
N LYS A 137 -11.88 13.37 0.29
CA LYS A 137 -12.14 13.95 1.63
C LYS A 137 -10.90 14.11 2.51
N GLN A 138 -9.70 13.98 1.94
CA GLN A 138 -8.42 14.15 2.64
C GLN A 138 -7.83 15.54 2.39
N PRO A 139 -6.97 16.06 3.28
CA PRO A 139 -6.26 17.30 3.03
C PRO A 139 -5.48 17.25 1.71
N ASN A 140 -5.63 18.30 0.91
CA ASN A 140 -4.88 18.51 -0.31
C ASN A 140 -3.39 18.66 -0.01
N THR A 141 -2.56 18.20 -0.94
CA THR A 141 -1.11 18.29 -0.88
C THR A 141 -0.57 19.53 -1.59
N GLY A 142 -1.43 20.25 -2.32
CA GLY A 142 -1.16 21.53 -2.94
C GLY A 142 -2.47 22.27 -3.26
N TYR A 143 -2.40 23.47 -3.84
CA TYR A 143 -3.61 24.24 -4.15
C TYR A 143 -4.48 23.49 -5.17
N GLN A 144 -5.64 23.00 -4.74
CA GLN A 144 -6.52 22.14 -5.53
C GLN A 144 -5.87 20.83 -6.02
N TYR A 145 -4.76 20.43 -5.41
CA TYR A 145 -3.97 19.27 -5.79
C TYR A 145 -4.00 18.22 -4.69
N CYS A 146 -4.36 16.99 -5.03
CA CYS A 146 -4.47 15.89 -4.07
C CYS A 146 -3.65 14.69 -4.55
N GLN A 147 -2.44 14.55 -4.00
CA GLN A 147 -1.55 13.44 -4.27
C GLN A 147 -2.19 12.09 -3.93
N SER A 148 -3.06 12.03 -2.91
CA SER A 148 -3.79 10.79 -2.55
C SER A 148 -4.80 10.36 -3.62
N CYS A 149 -5.32 11.30 -4.43
CA CYS A 149 -6.16 10.97 -5.58
C CYS A 149 -5.31 10.60 -6.80
N GLU A 150 -4.17 11.26 -7.00
CA GLU A 150 -3.24 10.93 -8.09
C GLU A 150 -2.59 9.56 -7.89
N SER A 151 -2.20 9.23 -6.65
CA SER A 151 -1.65 7.91 -6.33
C SER A 151 -2.69 6.79 -6.46
N LYS A 152 -3.99 7.08 -6.28
CA LYS A 152 -5.08 6.14 -6.60
C LYS A 152 -5.30 5.97 -8.11
N GLN A 153 -5.00 6.99 -8.91
CA GLN A 153 -4.93 6.84 -10.37
C GLN A 153 -3.68 6.03 -10.75
N GLU A 154 -2.58 6.15 -9.99
CA GLU A 154 -1.38 5.33 -10.18
C GLU A 154 -1.51 3.88 -9.68
N GLN A 155 -2.42 3.59 -8.76
CA GLN A 155 -2.75 2.22 -8.33
C GLN A 155 -3.58 1.45 -9.36
N ASN A 156 -4.05 2.10 -10.43
CA ASN A 156 -4.60 1.44 -11.61
C ASN A 156 -3.53 1.11 -12.67
N PHE A 157 -2.23 1.34 -12.39
CA PHE A 157 -1.16 0.83 -13.24
C PHE A 157 -0.88 -0.63 -12.93
N LEU A 158 -1.42 -1.50 -13.79
CA LEU A 158 -1.07 -2.91 -13.98
C LEU A 158 -1.29 -3.79 -12.74
N ASN A 159 -2.14 -4.82 -12.86
CA ASN A 159 -2.14 -5.95 -11.94
C ASN A 159 -0.69 -6.44 -11.74
N GLU A 160 -0.29 -6.77 -10.50
CA GLU A 160 1.03 -7.38 -10.21
C GLU A 160 1.31 -8.58 -11.15
N ASP A 161 0.26 -9.30 -11.56
CA ASP A 161 0.33 -10.38 -12.56
C ASP A 161 0.84 -9.92 -13.93
N VAL A 162 0.43 -8.75 -14.43
CA VAL A 162 0.85 -8.24 -15.74
C VAL A 162 2.28 -7.70 -15.66
N PHE A 163 2.61 -6.97 -14.58
CA PHE A 163 3.93 -6.39 -14.35
C PHE A 163 5.01 -7.46 -14.15
N GLU A 164 4.76 -8.49 -13.33
CA GLU A 164 5.68 -9.62 -13.14
C GLU A 164 5.82 -10.45 -14.41
N GLN A 165 4.77 -10.59 -15.23
CA GLN A 165 4.89 -11.24 -16.53
C GLN A 165 5.60 -10.37 -17.59
N ILE A 166 5.69 -9.04 -17.45
CA ILE A 166 6.42 -8.12 -18.36
C ILE A 166 7.93 -8.06 -18.04
N LYS A 167 8.34 -8.23 -16.78
CA LYS A 167 9.76 -8.13 -16.38
C LYS A 167 10.67 -9.23 -16.94
N ASP A 168 10.13 -10.40 -17.25
CA ASP A 168 10.94 -11.61 -17.46
C ASP A 168 11.34 -11.92 -18.91
N PHE A 169 11.29 -10.96 -19.84
CA PHE A 169 11.84 -11.20 -21.18
C PHE A 169 13.15 -10.47 -21.42
N ASP A 170 14.23 -11.25 -21.43
CA ASP A 170 15.54 -10.83 -21.91
C ASP A 170 15.45 -10.48 -23.41
N HIS A 171 15.30 -9.18 -23.67
CA HIS A 171 15.25 -8.62 -25.02
C HIS A 171 16.54 -8.90 -25.82
N HIS A 172 17.60 -9.45 -25.22
CA HIS A 172 18.84 -9.84 -25.93
C HIS A 172 18.60 -10.80 -27.11
N LYS A 173 17.55 -11.62 -27.10
CA LYS A 173 17.25 -12.53 -28.23
C LYS A 173 16.46 -11.86 -29.37
N CYS A 174 15.80 -10.73 -29.12
CA CYS A 174 14.95 -10.01 -30.08
C CYS A 174 15.82 -9.00 -30.85
N LYS A 175 16.28 -9.33 -32.08
CA LYS A 175 17.11 -8.43 -32.92
C LYS A 175 16.32 -7.28 -33.59
N GLN A 176 15.14 -6.97 -33.07
CA GLN A 176 14.23 -5.96 -33.66
C GLN A 176 14.29 -4.67 -32.85
N PRO A 177 14.08 -3.50 -33.48
CA PRO A 177 14.06 -2.24 -32.77
C PRO A 177 12.91 -2.22 -31.74
N LYS A 178 13.20 -1.67 -30.56
CA LYS A 178 12.17 -1.32 -29.58
C LYS A 178 11.40 -0.11 -30.08
N THR A 179 10.10 -0.06 -29.84
CA THR A 179 9.25 1.09 -30.17
C THR A 179 9.14 2.08 -29.01
N SER A 180 9.33 1.63 -27.76
CA SER A 180 9.40 2.47 -26.56
C SER A 180 10.37 1.89 -25.49
N SER A 181 10.57 2.59 -24.36
CA SER A 181 11.45 2.15 -23.27
C SER A 181 10.95 0.85 -22.62
N GLY A 182 11.44 -0.29 -23.11
CA GLY A 182 11.06 -1.62 -22.60
C GLY A 182 10.01 -2.36 -23.43
N TRP A 183 9.48 -1.75 -24.49
CA TRP A 183 8.46 -2.37 -25.35
C TRP A 183 9.00 -2.81 -26.70
N CYS A 184 8.55 -3.98 -27.17
CA CYS A 184 8.77 -4.45 -28.52
C CYS A 184 7.52 -5.14 -29.06
N ASN A 185 6.88 -4.52 -30.05
CA ASN A 185 5.61 -4.99 -30.63
C ASN A 185 5.69 -6.47 -31.02
N THR A 186 6.74 -6.89 -31.74
CA THR A 186 6.88 -8.29 -32.19
C THR A 186 7.00 -9.27 -31.03
N CYS A 187 7.76 -8.90 -30.00
CA CYS A 187 7.98 -9.75 -28.85
C CYS A 187 6.73 -9.80 -27.93
N ASN A 188 6.02 -8.69 -27.76
CA ASN A 188 4.77 -8.61 -27.00
C ASN A 188 3.57 -9.26 -27.74
N ALA A 189 3.41 -9.06 -29.04
CA ALA A 189 2.37 -9.69 -29.84
C ALA A 189 2.42 -11.22 -29.76
N LYS A 190 3.63 -11.82 -29.85
CA LYS A 190 3.83 -13.26 -29.65
C LYS A 190 3.42 -13.73 -28.25
N ARG A 191 3.70 -12.94 -27.22
CA ARG A 191 3.32 -13.25 -25.83
C ARG A 191 1.81 -13.18 -25.63
N PHE A 192 1.15 -12.17 -26.19
CA PHE A 192 -0.31 -12.07 -26.10
C PHE A 192 -0.98 -13.26 -26.80
N GLN A 193 -0.51 -13.63 -28.00
CA GLN A 193 -1.01 -14.81 -28.73
C GLN A 193 -0.93 -16.11 -27.91
N GLN A 194 0.14 -16.30 -27.11
CA GLN A 194 0.26 -17.47 -26.24
C GLN A 194 -0.74 -17.47 -25.09
N ASN A 195 -1.23 -16.31 -24.69
CA ASN A 195 -2.12 -16.14 -23.55
C ASN A 195 -3.58 -15.86 -23.92
N PHE A 196 -3.96 -15.69 -25.20
CA PHE A 196 -5.34 -15.38 -25.60
C PHE A 196 -6.40 -16.28 -24.96
N LYS A 197 -6.10 -17.58 -24.80
CA LYS A 197 -7.02 -18.54 -24.15
C LYS A 197 -7.29 -18.25 -22.66
N LYS A 198 -6.39 -17.53 -21.98
CA LYS A 198 -6.55 -17.16 -20.56
C LYS A 198 -7.36 -15.87 -20.35
N TRP A 199 -7.53 -15.07 -21.41
CA TRP A 199 -8.11 -13.72 -21.37
C TRP A 199 -9.50 -13.69 -22.00
N SER A 200 -10.18 -14.85 -22.04
CA SER A 200 -11.49 -14.97 -22.66
C SER A 200 -12.59 -14.51 -21.70
N SER A 201 -13.42 -13.61 -22.19
CA SER A 201 -14.66 -13.17 -21.56
C SER A 201 -15.81 -14.15 -21.71
N GLY A 202 -15.65 -15.16 -22.58
CA GLY A 202 -16.75 -15.99 -23.06
C GLY A 202 -17.63 -15.30 -24.11
N ASN A 203 -17.27 -14.08 -24.54
CA ASN A 203 -17.90 -13.36 -25.65
C ASN A 203 -16.87 -13.15 -26.78
N ASP A 204 -17.12 -13.78 -27.93
CA ASP A 204 -16.21 -13.78 -29.07
C ASP A 204 -15.90 -12.38 -29.63
N ASP A 205 -16.86 -11.45 -29.58
CA ASP A 205 -16.68 -10.11 -30.13
C ASP A 205 -15.82 -9.23 -29.21
N ILE A 206 -16.04 -9.33 -27.89
CA ILE A 206 -15.20 -8.69 -26.88
C ILE A 206 -13.78 -9.27 -26.94
N ASP A 207 -13.66 -10.59 -27.03
CA ASP A 207 -12.37 -11.27 -27.08
C ASP A 207 -11.56 -10.84 -28.32
N LYS A 208 -12.20 -10.75 -29.49
CA LYS A 208 -11.55 -10.25 -30.72
C LYS A 208 -11.08 -8.80 -30.57
N PHE A 209 -11.89 -7.95 -29.95
CA PHE A 209 -11.53 -6.55 -29.73
C PHE A 209 -10.30 -6.42 -28.81
N ILE A 210 -10.29 -7.16 -27.69
CA ILE A 210 -9.15 -7.20 -26.76
C ILE A 210 -7.89 -7.73 -27.47
N GLN A 211 -7.99 -8.85 -28.19
CA GLN A 211 -6.87 -9.40 -28.95
C GLN A 211 -6.32 -8.42 -29.99
N HIS A 212 -7.20 -7.69 -30.69
CA HIS A 212 -6.78 -6.68 -31.65
C HIS A 212 -5.94 -5.58 -30.98
N THR A 213 -6.43 -5.01 -29.87
CA THR A 213 -5.70 -3.97 -29.12
C THR A 213 -4.34 -4.45 -28.61
N GLN A 214 -4.26 -5.69 -28.12
CA GLN A 214 -3.02 -6.31 -27.66
C GLN A 214 -1.99 -6.49 -28.78
N LEU A 215 -2.43 -6.82 -30.00
CA LEU A 215 -1.55 -7.01 -31.16
C LEU A 215 -1.10 -5.69 -31.79
N SER A 216 -1.92 -4.64 -31.71
CA SER A 216 -1.61 -3.32 -32.26
C SER A 216 -0.87 -2.40 -31.30
N ALA A 217 -0.83 -2.74 -29.99
CA ALA A 217 -0.20 -1.92 -28.96
C ALA A 217 1.28 -1.63 -29.24
N THR A 218 1.63 -0.35 -29.15
CA THR A 218 2.97 0.18 -29.31
C THR A 218 3.65 0.53 -27.98
N ASP A 219 2.87 0.51 -26.89
CA ASP A 219 3.29 0.70 -25.51
C ASP A 219 2.39 -0.05 -24.51
N TYR A 220 2.83 -0.19 -23.26
CA TYR A 220 2.08 -0.92 -22.22
C TYR A 220 0.74 -0.27 -21.85
N ASN A 221 0.62 1.06 -22.00
CA ASN A 221 -0.60 1.81 -21.71
C ASN A 221 -1.73 1.56 -22.73
N GLU A 222 -1.43 0.94 -23.87
CA GLU A 222 -2.38 0.70 -24.96
C GLU A 222 -3.02 -0.70 -24.91
N VAL A 223 -2.63 -1.51 -23.92
CA VAL A 223 -3.03 -2.92 -23.78
C VAL A 223 -4.29 -3.04 -22.95
N LEU A 224 -5.33 -3.71 -23.48
CA LEU A 224 -6.52 -4.05 -22.72
C LEU A 224 -6.43 -5.46 -22.11
N GLU A 225 -6.96 -5.60 -20.89
CA GLU A 225 -7.09 -6.88 -20.17
C GLU A 225 -8.56 -7.20 -19.87
N TRP A 226 -8.92 -8.47 -20.05
CA TRP A 226 -10.16 -8.99 -19.48
C TRP A 226 -9.92 -9.42 -18.03
N ILE A 227 -10.66 -8.82 -17.09
CA ILE A 227 -10.62 -9.20 -15.69
C ILE A 227 -11.91 -9.98 -15.37
N PRO A 228 -11.81 -11.30 -15.10
CA PRO A 228 -12.94 -12.11 -14.65
C PRO A 228 -13.64 -11.52 -13.43
N TYR A 229 -14.97 -11.62 -13.41
CA TYR A 229 -15.80 -11.00 -12.37
C TYR A 229 -15.47 -11.49 -10.94
N ASP A 230 -15.06 -12.75 -10.82
CA ASP A 230 -14.65 -13.40 -9.57
C ASP A 230 -13.33 -12.87 -8.99
N ARG A 231 -12.56 -12.08 -9.76
CA ARG A 231 -11.36 -11.39 -9.25
C ARG A 231 -11.68 -10.10 -8.50
N PHE A 232 -12.91 -9.58 -8.59
CA PHE A 232 -13.30 -8.38 -7.86
C PHE A 232 -13.73 -8.74 -6.43
N TYR A 233 -13.19 -8.01 -5.46
CA TYR A 233 -13.58 -8.08 -4.05
C TYR A 233 -14.31 -6.80 -3.66
N ASN A 234 -15.15 -6.86 -2.62
CA ASN A 234 -15.90 -5.71 -2.09
C ASN A 234 -16.83 -5.04 -3.13
N ILE A 235 -17.54 -5.84 -3.93
CA ILE A 235 -18.48 -5.33 -4.93
C ILE A 235 -19.71 -4.77 -4.22
N GLU A 236 -19.95 -3.46 -4.38
CA GLU A 236 -21.17 -2.79 -3.91
C GLU A 236 -22.19 -2.69 -5.04
N TYR A 237 -23.43 -3.08 -4.74
CA TYR A 237 -24.51 -3.04 -5.71
C TYR A 237 -25.18 -1.67 -5.74
N ILE A 238 -24.91 -0.89 -6.79
CA ILE A 238 -25.39 0.49 -6.89
C ILE A 238 -26.76 0.64 -7.56
N ALA A 239 -27.17 -0.28 -8.44
CA ALA A 239 -28.50 -0.29 -9.07
C ALA A 239 -28.75 -1.59 -9.86
N LYS A 240 -30.03 -1.90 -10.13
CA LYS A 240 -30.45 -2.90 -11.14
C LYS A 240 -30.98 -2.19 -12.37
N GLY A 241 -30.37 -2.43 -13.54
CA GLY A 241 -30.82 -1.86 -14.81
C GLY A 241 -30.63 -2.84 -15.97
N GLY A 242 -31.59 -2.87 -16.88
CA GLY A 242 -31.70 -3.77 -18.03
C GLY A 242 -33.15 -4.09 -18.32
#